data_AF-A0A0N9HUH3-F1
#
_entry.id   AF-A0A0N9HUH3-F1
#
_cell.length_a   1.000
_cell.length_b   1.000
_cell.length_c   1.000
_cell.angle_alpha   90.00
_cell.angle_beta   90.00
_cell.angle_gamma   90.00
#
_symmetry.space_group_name_H-M   'P 1'
#
loop_
_entity.id
_entity.type
_entity.pdbx_description
1 polymer ?
#
loop_
_entity_poly.entity_id
_entity_poly.type
_entity_poly.pdbx_seq_one_letter_code
_entity_poly.pdbx_strand_id
1 'polypeptide(L)' 'MSGFDKMKDKAEQLIGKGKEKLGQTTDNEDLEAAGKRDQLKGEVKETGHDVRDKAAGAVKDAKDALRDDKR' A
#
# COMPACT_ATOMS: atom_id res chain seq x y z
N MET A 1 -12.72 -23.26 -28.78
CA MET A 1 -12.65 -22.47 -27.54
C MET A 1 -14.02 -21.85 -27.29
N SER A 2 -14.96 -22.68 -26.86
CA SER A 2 -15.56 -22.67 -25.51
C SER A 2 -16.34 -21.39 -25.19
N GLY A 3 -17.63 -21.36 -25.56
CA GLY A 3 -18.59 -20.40 -25.00
C GLY A 3 -18.71 -20.48 -23.48
N PHE A 4 -18.23 -21.58 -22.89
CA PHE A 4 -18.07 -21.76 -21.45
C PHE A 4 -17.05 -20.81 -20.82
N ASP A 5 -15.98 -20.42 -21.54
CA ASP A 5 -15.00 -19.42 -21.05
C ASP A 5 -15.67 -18.06 -20.86
N LYS A 6 -16.37 -17.58 -21.89
CA LYS A 6 -17.07 -16.27 -21.82
C LYS A 6 -18.14 -16.22 -20.75
N MET A 7 -18.79 -17.35 -20.46
CA MET A 7 -19.78 -17.44 -19.39
C MET A 7 -19.12 -17.47 -18.01
N LYS A 8 -17.98 -18.15 -17.88
CA LYS A 8 -17.19 -18.20 -16.66
C LYS A 8 -16.58 -16.83 -16.32
N ASP A 9 -16.02 -16.13 -17.31
CA ASP A 9 -15.55 -14.74 -17.16
C ASP A 9 -16.66 -13.80 -16.69
N LYS A 10 -17.85 -13.88 -17.32
CA LYS A 10 -19.01 -13.06 -16.91
C LYS A 10 -19.52 -13.43 -15.52
N ALA A 11 -19.52 -14.71 -15.16
CA ALA A 11 -19.93 -15.17 -13.84
C ALA A 11 -18.94 -14.69 -12.77
N GLU A 12 -17.64 -14.79 -13.02
CA GLU A 12 -16.60 -14.29 -12.11
C GLU A 12 -16.66 -12.77 -11.95
N GLN A 13 -16.92 -12.01 -13.02
CA GLN A 13 -17.16 -10.57 -12.92
C GLN A 13 -18.43 -10.21 -12.15
N LEU A 14 -19.53 -10.97 -12.33
CA LEU A 14 -20.78 -10.75 -11.59
C LEU A 14 -20.62 -11.09 -10.10
N ILE A 15 -19.94 -12.19 -9.78
CA ILE A 15 -19.63 -12.60 -8.41
C ILE A 15 -18.68 -11.59 -7.77
N GLY A 16 -17.68 -11.09 -8.50
CA GLY A 16 -16.76 -10.05 -8.05
C GLY A 16 -17.49 -8.76 -7.68
N LYS A 17 -18.30 -8.24 -8.60
CA LYS A 17 -19.15 -7.05 -8.34
C LYS A 17 -20.16 -7.29 -7.22
N GLY A 18 -20.70 -8.50 -7.11
CA GLY A 18 -21.59 -8.90 -6.03
C GLY A 18 -20.90 -8.85 -4.67
N LYS A 19 -19.67 -9.38 -4.58
CA LYS A 19 -18.83 -9.34 -3.35
C LYS A 19 -18.40 -7.92 -2.99
N GLU A 20 -18.06 -7.09 -3.96
CA GLU A 20 -17.72 -5.67 -3.74
C GLU A 20 -18.92 -4.90 -3.18
N LYS A 21 -20.09 -5.08 -3.80
CA LYS A 21 -21.31 -4.38 -3.41
C LYS A 21 -21.88 -4.91 -2.09
N LEU A 22 -21.78 -6.22 -1.85
CA LEU A 22 -22.08 -6.82 -0.54
C LEU A 22 -21.09 -6.37 0.53
N GLY A 23 -19.80 -6.28 0.23
CA GLY A 23 -18.80 -5.74 1.15
C GLY A 23 -19.09 -4.31 1.57
N GLN A 24 -19.52 -3.46 0.63
CA GLN A 24 -19.96 -2.08 0.90
C GLN A 24 -21.31 -2.01 1.63
N THR A 25 -22.22 -2.97 1.41
CA THR A 25 -23.58 -2.97 1.99
C THR A 25 -23.65 -3.64 3.37
N THR A 26 -22.76 -4.60 3.63
CA THR A 26 -22.72 -5.37 4.89
C THR A 26 -22.02 -4.61 6.02
N ASP A 27 -21.47 -3.41 5.76
CA ASP A 27 -20.78 -2.60 6.78
C ASP A 27 -19.82 -3.47 7.60
N ASN A 28 -18.98 -4.24 6.89
CA ASN A 28 -17.96 -5.04 7.53
C ASN A 28 -16.82 -4.09 7.89
N GLU A 29 -17.05 -3.26 8.92
CA GLU A 29 -16.13 -2.28 9.48
C GLU A 29 -14.74 -2.91 9.69
N ASP A 30 -14.66 -4.22 9.99
CA ASP A 30 -13.41 -4.96 10.10
C ASP A 30 -12.63 -5.08 8.78
N LEU A 31 -13.29 -5.31 7.64
CA LEU A 31 -12.62 -5.39 6.32
C LEU A 31 -12.25 -4.00 5.79
N GLU A 32 -13.11 -3.00 5.98
CA GLU A 32 -12.82 -1.64 5.55
C GLU A 32 -11.76 -0.97 6.45
N ALA A 33 -11.80 -1.23 7.76
CA ALA A 33 -10.76 -0.77 8.69
C ALA A 33 -9.43 -1.51 8.49
N ALA A 34 -9.44 -2.81 8.18
CA ALA A 34 -8.22 -3.52 7.83
C ALA A 34 -7.59 -2.94 6.55
N GLY A 35 -8.38 -2.72 5.50
CA GLY A 35 -7.92 -2.10 4.25
C GLY A 35 -7.39 -0.68 4.43
N LYS A 36 -8.14 0.18 5.14
CA LYS A 36 -7.70 1.54 5.46
C LYS A 36 -6.45 1.55 6.33
N ARG A 37 -6.33 0.64 7.32
CA ARG A 37 -5.13 0.52 8.16
C ARG A 37 -3.92 0.04 7.37
N ASP A 38 -4.09 -0.91 6.44
CA ASP A 38 -2.99 -1.37 5.58
C ASP A 38 -2.53 -0.28 4.61
N GLN A 39 -3.46 0.48 4.02
CA GLN A 39 -3.11 1.63 3.17
C GLN A 39 -2.37 2.72 3.96
N LEU A 40 -2.89 3.10 5.14
CA LEU A 40 -2.22 4.07 6.01
C LEU A 40 -0.83 3.60 6.44
N LYS A 41 -0.70 2.31 6.77
CA LYS A 41 0.58 1.73 7.18
C LYS A 41 1.55 1.66 6.00
N GLY A 42 1.07 1.40 4.78
CA GLY A 42 1.85 1.47 3.55
C GLY A 42 2.38 2.88 3.27
N GLU A 43 1.49 3.87 3.23
CA GLU A 43 1.86 5.28 2.99
C GLU A 43 2.80 5.83 4.06
N VAL A 44 2.53 5.57 5.34
CA VAL A 44 3.40 6.03 6.44
C VAL A 44 4.76 5.35 6.38
N LYS A 45 4.83 4.09 5.98
CA LYS A 45 6.10 3.35 5.88
C LYS A 45 6.90 3.83 4.68
N GLU A 46 6.28 4.04 3.53
CA GLU A 46 6.95 4.57 2.33
C GLU A 46 7.44 6.01 2.57
N THR A 47 6.57 6.90 3.04
CA THR A 47 6.91 8.29 3.33
C THR A 47 7.92 8.41 4.46
N GLY A 48 7.78 7.57 5.50
CA GLY A 48 8.70 7.54 6.64
C GLY A 48 10.08 7.01 6.29
N HIS A 49 10.18 6.06 5.36
CA HIS A 49 11.46 5.59 4.84
C HIS A 49 12.16 6.69 4.04
N ASP A 50 11.45 7.35 3.12
CA ASP A 50 12.01 8.40 2.27
C ASP A 50 12.53 9.60 3.09
N VAL A 51 11.78 10.03 4.11
CA VAL A 51 12.19 11.12 5.01
C VAL A 51 13.36 10.69 5.90
N ARG A 52 13.34 9.46 6.42
CA ARG A 52 14.43 8.95 7.28
C ARG A 52 15.71 8.73 6.48
N ASP A 53 15.64 8.23 5.25
CA ASP A 53 16.80 8.08 4.36
C ASP A 53 17.41 9.45 4.00
N LYS A 54 16.59 10.45 3.66
CA LYS A 54 17.08 11.82 3.41
C LYS A 54 17.71 12.45 4.64
N ALA A 55 17.09 12.29 5.81
CA ALA A 55 17.63 12.80 7.07
C ALA A 55 18.92 12.07 7.47
N ALA A 56 18.97 10.75 7.32
CA ALA A 56 20.16 9.95 7.57
C ALA A 56 21.30 10.32 6.62
N GLY A 57 21.01 10.55 5.34
CA GLY A 57 21.96 11.06 4.35
C GLY A 57 22.56 12.39 4.79
N ALA A 58 21.72 13.40 5.04
CA ALA A 58 22.19 14.73 5.46
C ALA A 58 23.00 14.73 6.76
N VAL A 59 22.61 13.89 7.74
CA VAL A 59 23.38 13.74 8.99
C VAL A 59 24.72 13.06 8.74
N LYS A 60 24.77 12.09 7.81
CA LYS A 60 26.00 11.39 7.45
C LYS A 60 26.94 12.33 6.70
N ASP A 61 26.44 13.12 5.75
CA ASP A 61 27.20 14.13 5.01
C ASP A 61 27.77 15.20 5.95
N ALA A 62 26.97 15.70 6.89
CA ALA A 62 27.43 16.65 7.90
C ALA A 62 28.51 16.05 8.82
N LYS A 63 28.35 14.78 9.21
CA LYS A 63 29.32 14.08 10.05
C LYS A 63 30.62 13.78 9.29
N ASP A 64 30.54 13.50 7.99
CA ASP A 64 31.71 13.25 7.14
C ASP A 64 32.49 14.54 6.91
N ALA A 65 31.81 15.64 6.58
CA ALA A 65 32.42 16.97 6.43
C ALA A 65 33.11 17.47 7.71
N LEU A 66 32.51 17.24 8.89
CA LEU A 66 33.12 17.59 10.17
C LEU A 66 34.30 16.68 10.58
N ARG A 67 34.36 15.47 10.04
CA ARG A 67 35.42 14.50 10.34
C ARG A 67 36.65 14.71 9.46
N ASP A 68 36.46 15.19 8.23
CA ASP A 68 37.55 15.46 7.29
C ASP A 68 38.36 16.71 7.67
N ASP A 69 37.71 17.76 8.20
CA ASP A 69 38.39 18.99 8.67
C ASP A 69 39.33 18.77 9.88
N LYS A 70 39.19 17.63 10.58
CA LYS A 70 40.00 17.29 11.77
C LYS A 70 41.18 16.36 11.49
N ARG A 71 41.51 16.07 10.22
CA ARG A 71 42.67 15.28 9.81
C ARG A 71 43.82 16.11 9.28
#